data_AF-A0A523DYE2-F1
#
_entry.id   AF-A0A523DYE2-F1
#
_cell.length_a   1.000
_cell.length_b   1.000
_cell.length_c   1.000
_cell.angle_alpha   90.00
_cell.angle_beta   90.00
_cell.angle_gamma   90.00
#
_symmetry.space_group_name_H-M   'P 1'
#
loop_
_entity.id
_entity.type
_entity.pdbx_description
1 polymer ?
#
loop_
_entity_poly.entity_id
_entity_poly.type
_entity_poly.pdbx_seq_one_letter_code
_entity_poly.pdbx_strand_id
1 'polypeptide(L)'
;MTNTLHRYGAPETLKDDYIVFAMAARGINDEGSVEKFKTFLRIAQKHGPINLGDATQGGVYRPSKRLNPLAHWFRKDERDPESVVMNINQPTVVSAVFDDPKALEAFLVDIKKADLGLSVNISALIDSAAEIAKQAGITRHSVEYSLGFFGALDKLPDRATLSLATMCGHGMISFSLAKKMIDWVKQSRRTPEEASAYMARFCSCGIFNTTRSCRLLNECSHRTG
;
A
#
# COMPACT_ATOMS: atom_id res chain seq x y z
N MET A 1 -2.58 -7.13 11.39
CA MET A 1 -1.25 -6.90 10.79
C MET A 1 -0.88 -5.47 11.11
N THR A 2 0.16 -5.27 11.92
CA THR A 2 0.52 -3.95 12.48
C THR A 2 1.59 -3.22 11.66
N ASN A 3 2.20 -3.87 10.67
CA ASN A 3 3.33 -3.35 9.91
C ASN A 3 3.02 -2.00 9.22
N THR A 4 1.78 -1.78 8.77
CA THR A 4 1.36 -0.53 8.13
C THR A 4 1.07 0.61 9.11
N LEU A 5 0.93 0.32 10.41
CA LEU A 5 0.69 1.34 11.43
C LEU A 5 1.93 2.20 11.70
N HIS A 6 3.12 1.74 11.27
CA HIS A 6 4.38 2.45 11.44
C HIS A 6 4.71 3.41 10.28
N ARG A 7 3.72 3.75 9.44
CA ARG A 7 3.91 4.75 8.39
C ARG A 7 4.18 6.12 9.01
N TYR A 8 5.35 6.67 8.67
CA TYR A 8 5.77 7.97 9.16
C TYR A 8 5.19 9.08 8.30
N GLY A 9 4.67 10.12 8.94
CA GLY A 9 4.15 11.32 8.30
C GLY A 9 3.32 12.16 9.27
N ALA A 10 3.15 13.45 8.96
CA ALA A 10 2.15 14.26 9.65
C ALA A 10 0.74 13.84 9.17
N PRO A 11 -0.32 14.01 9.98
CA PRO A 11 -1.68 13.64 9.59
C PRO A 11 -2.10 14.16 8.22
N GLU A 12 -1.74 15.40 7.89
CA GLU A 12 -2.08 16.06 6.62
C GLU A 12 -1.48 15.34 5.41
N THR A 13 -0.36 14.64 5.60
CA THR A 13 0.35 13.87 4.57
C THR A 13 -0.12 12.42 4.46
N LEU A 14 -1.01 11.99 5.35
CA LEU A 14 -1.56 10.62 5.46
C LEU A 14 -3.06 10.57 5.13
N LYS A 15 -3.69 11.72 4.81
CA LYS A 15 -5.13 11.85 4.54
C LYS A 15 -5.63 11.09 3.30
N ASP A 16 -4.73 10.62 2.46
CA ASP A 16 -4.96 9.87 1.23
C ASP A 16 -4.19 8.54 1.26
N ASP A 17 -3.96 7.99 2.45
CA ASP A 17 -3.25 6.72 2.64
C ASP A 17 -4.16 5.66 3.25
N TYR A 18 -4.95 5.04 2.39
CA TYR A 18 -5.92 4.01 2.77
C TYR A 18 -5.47 2.64 2.28
N ILE A 19 -5.20 1.73 3.22
CA ILE A 19 -4.81 0.36 2.90
C ILE A 19 -5.85 -0.57 3.51
N VAL A 20 -6.54 -1.34 2.67
CA VAL A 20 -7.50 -2.33 3.13
C VAL A 20 -6.91 -3.71 2.93
N PHE A 21 -6.86 -4.52 3.99
CA PHE A 21 -6.49 -5.93 3.88
C PHE A 21 -7.69 -6.83 4.11
N ALA A 22 -7.70 -7.97 3.44
CA ALA A 22 -8.62 -9.06 3.70
C ALA A 22 -7.84 -10.36 3.94
N MET A 23 -8.20 -11.09 5.00
CA MET A 23 -7.58 -12.35 5.36
C MET A 23 -8.60 -13.32 5.96
N ALA A 24 -8.33 -14.61 5.79
CA ALA A 24 -9.03 -15.67 6.50
C ALA A 24 -8.28 -16.02 7.80
N ALA A 25 -9.03 -16.40 8.83
CA ALA A 25 -8.53 -17.05 10.02
C ALA A 25 -8.39 -18.55 9.77
N ARG A 26 -7.17 -19.05 9.98
CA ARG A 26 -6.81 -20.45 9.74
C ARG A 26 -7.66 -21.38 10.60
N GLY A 27 -8.25 -22.40 9.99
CA GLY A 27 -9.13 -23.38 10.63
C GLY A 27 -10.52 -22.84 11.02
N ILE A 28 -10.87 -21.61 10.63
CA ILE A 28 -12.18 -21.00 10.92
C ILE A 28 -12.94 -20.70 9.63
N ASN A 29 -12.31 -20.00 8.69
CA ASN A 29 -12.95 -19.56 7.44
C ASN A 29 -11.98 -19.57 6.22
N ASP A 30 -10.89 -20.33 6.32
CA ASP A 30 -9.86 -20.47 5.30
C ASP A 30 -10.22 -21.48 4.20
N GLU A 31 -11.14 -22.41 4.47
CA GLU A 31 -11.72 -23.27 3.44
C GLU A 31 -12.46 -22.45 2.37
N GLY A 32 -12.14 -22.69 1.09
CA GLY A 32 -12.68 -21.93 -0.03
C GLY A 32 -12.27 -20.45 -0.09
N SER A 33 -11.31 -20.01 0.75
CA SER A 33 -10.93 -18.59 0.85
C SER A 33 -10.31 -18.02 -0.42
N VAL A 34 -9.72 -18.84 -1.28
CA VAL A 34 -9.14 -18.42 -2.57
C VAL A 34 -10.13 -17.63 -3.43
N GLU A 35 -11.34 -18.16 -3.63
CA GLU A 35 -12.35 -17.47 -4.46
C GLU A 35 -12.91 -16.22 -3.77
N LYS A 36 -12.96 -16.21 -2.43
CA LYS A 36 -13.32 -15.02 -1.64
C LYS A 36 -12.29 -13.91 -1.83
N PHE A 37 -10.99 -14.24 -1.81
CA PHE A 37 -9.92 -13.26 -2.08
C PHE A 37 -9.94 -12.72 -3.51
N LYS A 38 -10.19 -13.58 -4.51
CA LYS A 38 -10.37 -13.12 -5.89
C LYS A 38 -11.55 -12.18 -6.02
N THR A 39 -12.67 -12.50 -5.36
CA THR A 39 -13.86 -11.65 -5.34
C THR A 39 -13.57 -10.30 -4.68
N PHE A 40 -12.87 -10.29 -3.53
CA PHE A 40 -12.41 -9.06 -2.88
C PHE A 40 -11.59 -8.17 -3.83
N LEU A 41 -10.58 -8.73 -4.51
CA LEU A 41 -9.74 -7.95 -5.41
C LEU A 41 -10.49 -7.47 -6.67
N ARG A 42 -11.40 -8.26 -7.22
CA ARG A 42 -12.26 -7.83 -8.35
C ARG A 42 -13.21 -6.71 -7.95
N ILE A 43 -13.76 -6.76 -6.74
CA ILE A 43 -14.55 -5.63 -6.21
C ILE A 43 -13.64 -4.41 -6.07
N ALA A 44 -12.43 -4.57 -5.51
CA ALA A 44 -11.48 -3.47 -5.37
C ALA A 44 -11.18 -2.82 -6.73
N GLN A 45 -10.85 -3.60 -7.76
CA GLN A 45 -10.57 -3.12 -9.12
C GLN A 45 -11.69 -2.22 -9.69
N LYS A 46 -12.97 -2.52 -9.42
CA LYS A 46 -14.11 -1.69 -9.88
C LYS A 46 -14.07 -0.26 -9.33
N HIS A 47 -13.42 -0.06 -8.19
CA HIS A 47 -13.32 1.21 -7.49
C HIS A 47 -11.97 1.90 -7.69
N GLY A 48 -11.16 1.44 -8.66
CA GLY A 48 -9.93 2.14 -9.09
C GLY A 48 -8.83 2.24 -8.02
N PRO A 49 -8.34 1.12 -7.47
CA PRO A 49 -7.29 1.14 -6.48
C PRO A 49 -5.96 1.52 -7.13
N ILE A 50 -5.14 2.30 -6.44
CA ILE A 50 -3.80 2.69 -6.94
C ILE A 50 -2.78 1.56 -6.85
N ASN A 51 -3.05 0.56 -6.00
CA ASN A 51 -2.25 -0.64 -5.86
C ASN A 51 -3.11 -1.81 -5.37
N LEU A 52 -2.76 -3.01 -5.81
CA LEU A 52 -3.33 -4.26 -5.31
C LEU A 52 -2.18 -5.22 -5.00
N GLY A 53 -2.40 -6.12 -4.07
CA GLY A 53 -1.42 -7.17 -3.86
C GLY A 53 -1.89 -8.37 -3.09
N ASP A 54 -1.09 -9.41 -3.25
CA ASP A 54 -1.15 -10.65 -2.52
C ASP A 54 0.15 -10.83 -1.74
N ALA A 55 0.06 -11.21 -0.47
CA ALA A 55 1.24 -11.38 0.40
C ALA A 55 2.20 -12.49 -0.09
N THR A 56 1.71 -13.47 -0.86
CA THR A 56 2.51 -14.61 -1.35
C THR A 56 3.01 -14.39 -2.79
N GLN A 57 2.11 -13.99 -3.68
CA GLN A 57 2.29 -13.88 -5.12
C GLN A 57 2.64 -12.46 -5.57
N GLY A 58 2.55 -11.49 -4.68
CA GLY A 58 3.03 -10.12 -4.86
C GLY A 58 1.99 -9.12 -5.37
N GLY A 59 2.42 -7.86 -5.52
CA GLY A 59 1.56 -6.74 -5.94
C GLY A 59 1.56 -6.42 -7.44
N VAL A 60 0.74 -5.44 -7.84
CA VAL A 60 0.66 -4.94 -9.23
C VAL A 60 2.02 -4.43 -9.73
N TYR A 61 2.82 -3.87 -8.84
CA TYR A 61 4.17 -3.38 -9.14
C TYR A 61 5.24 -4.47 -9.10
N ARG A 62 4.90 -5.77 -9.05
CA ARG A 62 5.87 -6.84 -8.80
C ARG A 62 7.10 -6.76 -9.74
N PRO A 63 8.30 -7.10 -9.23
CA PRO A 63 9.45 -7.34 -10.07
C PRO A 63 9.18 -8.49 -11.06
N SER A 64 9.60 -8.35 -12.32
CA SER A 64 9.54 -9.44 -13.31
C SER A 64 10.53 -10.55 -12.96
N LYS A 65 10.13 -11.82 -13.15
CA LYS A 65 10.99 -12.99 -12.94
C LYS A 65 12.24 -13.00 -13.86
N ARG A 66 12.23 -12.22 -14.94
CA ARG A 66 13.36 -12.10 -15.89
C ARG A 66 14.26 -10.90 -15.59
N LEU A 67 14.15 -10.29 -14.41
CA LEU A 67 14.94 -9.11 -14.05
C LEU A 67 16.42 -9.46 -13.85
N ASN A 68 17.28 -8.69 -14.50
CA ASN A 68 18.66 -8.46 -14.09
C ASN A 68 18.79 -7.05 -13.49
N PRO A 69 19.89 -6.72 -12.80
CA PRO A 69 20.05 -5.43 -12.12
C PRO A 69 19.88 -4.20 -13.03
N LEU A 70 20.17 -4.31 -14.33
CA LEU A 70 20.04 -3.21 -15.29
C LEU A 70 18.59 -3.00 -15.74
N ALA A 71 17.84 -4.09 -15.94
CA ALA A 71 16.44 -4.04 -16.37
C ALA A 71 15.50 -3.36 -15.35
N HIS A 72 15.88 -3.33 -14.07
CA HIS A 72 15.12 -2.66 -13.02
C HIS A 72 14.94 -1.15 -13.26
N TRP A 73 15.93 -0.51 -13.91
CA TRP A 73 16.03 0.95 -14.04
C TRP A 73 15.54 1.50 -15.37
N PHE A 74 15.23 0.66 -16.36
CA PHE A 74 14.88 1.12 -17.71
C PHE A 74 13.65 0.40 -18.30
N ARG A 75 12.96 -0.44 -17.50
CA ARG A 75 11.75 -1.12 -17.98
C ARG A 75 10.55 -0.18 -18.06
N LYS A 76 9.71 -0.38 -19.09
CA LYS A 76 8.36 0.16 -19.14
C LYS A 76 7.56 -0.30 -17.93
N ASP A 77 6.71 0.57 -17.43
CA ASP A 77 5.86 0.30 -16.27
C ASP A 77 4.53 -0.31 -16.72
N GLU A 78 4.58 -1.53 -17.24
CA GLU A 78 3.40 -2.30 -17.62
C GLU A 78 2.84 -3.02 -16.38
N ARG A 79 1.56 -2.79 -16.12
CA ARG A 79 0.85 -3.27 -14.92
C ARG A 79 -0.27 -4.18 -15.36
N ASP A 80 -0.39 -5.33 -14.73
CA ASP A 80 -1.47 -6.29 -14.97
C ASP A 80 -2.18 -6.62 -13.64
N PRO A 81 -3.15 -5.81 -13.22
CA PRO A 81 -3.94 -6.07 -12.02
C PRO A 81 -4.68 -7.40 -12.06
N GLU A 82 -5.06 -7.90 -13.24
CA GLU A 82 -5.79 -9.16 -13.37
C GLU A 82 -4.88 -10.36 -13.07
N SER A 83 -3.59 -10.27 -13.42
CA SER A 83 -2.62 -11.29 -13.02
C SER A 83 -2.54 -11.45 -11.50
N VAL A 84 -2.69 -10.39 -10.71
CA VAL A 84 -2.69 -10.47 -9.25
C VAL A 84 -3.87 -11.32 -8.76
N VAL A 85 -5.05 -11.12 -9.35
CA VAL A 85 -6.27 -11.88 -9.04
C VAL A 85 -6.11 -13.34 -9.46
N MET A 86 -5.67 -13.60 -10.70
CA MET A 86 -5.56 -14.95 -11.26
C MET A 86 -4.54 -15.81 -10.53
N ASN A 87 -3.45 -15.22 -10.04
CA ASN A 87 -2.36 -15.95 -9.39
C ASN A 87 -2.68 -16.41 -7.97
N ILE A 88 -3.78 -15.96 -7.36
CA ILE A 88 -4.20 -16.43 -6.02
C ILE A 88 -4.59 -17.90 -6.12
N ASN A 89 -3.78 -18.75 -5.49
CA ASN A 89 -3.90 -20.21 -5.54
C ASN A 89 -3.88 -20.87 -4.16
N GLN A 90 -3.77 -20.10 -3.08
CA GLN A 90 -3.73 -20.61 -1.71
C GLN A 90 -4.29 -19.56 -0.72
N PRO A 91 -4.67 -19.97 0.50
CA PRO A 91 -4.99 -19.04 1.57
C PRO A 91 -3.83 -18.06 1.83
N THR A 92 -4.15 -16.77 1.93
CA THR A 92 -3.17 -15.68 1.91
C THR A 92 -3.78 -14.42 2.53
N VAL A 93 -3.05 -13.30 2.45
CA VAL A 93 -3.57 -11.96 2.75
C VAL A 93 -3.54 -11.13 1.48
N VAL A 94 -4.69 -10.62 1.08
CA VAL A 94 -4.82 -9.70 -0.04
C VAL A 94 -4.98 -8.27 0.45
N SER A 95 -4.58 -7.32 -0.39
CA SER A 95 -4.64 -5.89 -0.08
C SER A 95 -5.07 -5.05 -1.28
N ALA A 96 -5.74 -3.94 -0.97
CA ALA A 96 -6.08 -2.88 -1.91
C ALA A 96 -5.71 -1.52 -1.29
N VAL A 97 -5.09 -0.65 -2.09
CA VAL A 97 -4.65 0.67 -1.67
C VAL A 97 -5.45 1.73 -2.43
N PHE A 98 -6.00 2.69 -1.71
CA PHE A 98 -6.76 3.82 -2.26
C PHE A 98 -6.15 5.14 -1.77
N ASP A 99 -6.28 6.17 -2.61
CA ASP A 99 -5.93 7.55 -2.31
C ASP A 99 -7.16 8.49 -2.28
N ASP A 100 -8.32 8.00 -2.70
CA ASP A 100 -9.59 8.72 -2.63
C ASP A 100 -10.52 8.11 -1.55
N PRO A 101 -10.96 8.90 -0.54
CA PRO A 101 -11.91 8.42 0.46
C PRO A 101 -13.25 7.98 -0.13
N LYS A 102 -13.71 8.58 -1.24
CA LYS A 102 -14.99 8.19 -1.87
C LYS A 102 -14.90 6.83 -2.55
N ALA A 103 -13.80 6.59 -3.27
CA ALA A 103 -13.50 5.27 -3.81
C ALA A 103 -13.44 4.19 -2.70
N LEU A 104 -12.80 4.51 -1.56
CA LEU A 104 -12.77 3.63 -0.40
C LEU A 104 -14.18 3.37 0.15
N GLU A 105 -15.00 4.40 0.34
CA GLU A 105 -16.38 4.27 0.83
C GLU A 105 -17.20 3.34 -0.06
N ALA A 106 -17.20 3.59 -1.37
CA ALA A 106 -17.92 2.79 -2.36
C ALA A 106 -17.45 1.32 -2.36
N PHE A 107 -16.13 1.13 -2.24
CA PHE A 107 -15.54 -0.20 -2.08
C PHE A 107 -16.03 -0.91 -0.82
N LEU A 108 -16.03 -0.24 0.33
CA LEU A 108 -16.49 -0.82 1.60
C LEU A 108 -17.98 -1.18 1.56
N VAL A 109 -18.82 -0.37 0.91
CA VAL A 109 -20.24 -0.67 0.71
C VAL A 109 -20.41 -1.98 -0.07
N ASP A 110 -19.66 -2.18 -1.14
CA ASP A 110 -19.74 -3.40 -1.95
C ASP A 110 -19.11 -4.61 -1.27
N ILE A 111 -18.03 -4.44 -0.52
CA ILE A 111 -17.46 -5.51 0.32
C ILE A 111 -18.45 -5.95 1.39
N LYS A 112 -19.15 -5.01 2.04
CA LYS A 112 -20.19 -5.33 3.02
C LYS A 112 -21.34 -6.12 2.37
N LYS A 113 -21.80 -5.71 1.19
CA LYS A 113 -22.86 -6.44 0.44
C LYS A 113 -22.40 -7.84 0.02
N ALA A 114 -21.13 -8.00 -0.33
CA ALA A 114 -20.58 -9.28 -0.78
C ALA A 114 -20.46 -10.32 0.34
N ASP A 115 -20.47 -9.88 1.60
CA ASP A 115 -20.45 -10.71 2.81
C ASP A 115 -19.51 -11.93 2.70
N LEU A 116 -18.26 -11.66 2.33
CA LEU A 116 -17.29 -12.71 2.01
C LEU A 116 -16.88 -13.55 3.23
N GLY A 117 -17.31 -13.17 4.43
CA GLY A 117 -16.91 -13.81 5.69
C GLY A 117 -15.41 -13.72 5.96
N LEU A 118 -14.70 -12.75 5.38
CA LEU A 118 -13.27 -12.50 5.59
C LEU A 118 -13.06 -11.43 6.67
N SER A 119 -11.95 -11.51 7.40
CA SER A 119 -11.52 -10.43 8.28
C SER A 119 -10.98 -9.28 7.44
N VAL A 120 -11.62 -8.12 7.50
CA VAL A 120 -11.20 -6.90 6.81
C VAL A 120 -10.62 -5.90 7.82
N ASN A 121 -9.44 -5.38 7.54
CA ASN A 121 -8.86 -4.30 8.32
C ASN A 121 -8.54 -3.09 7.42
N ILE A 122 -8.53 -1.89 8.00
CA ILE A 122 -8.23 -0.64 7.31
C ILE A 122 -7.11 0.04 8.08
N SER A 123 -6.00 0.31 7.40
CA SER A 123 -4.90 1.12 7.91
C SER A 123 -4.97 2.49 7.26
N ALA A 124 -5.31 3.49 8.07
CA ALA A 124 -5.39 4.92 7.72
C ALA A 124 -5.41 5.75 9.01
N LEU A 125 -5.55 7.07 8.89
CA LEU A 125 -5.87 7.92 10.05
C LEU A 125 -7.19 7.46 10.68
N ILE A 126 -7.22 7.38 12.01
CA ILE A 126 -8.30 6.72 12.74
C ILE A 126 -9.64 7.43 12.57
N ASP A 127 -9.66 8.76 12.69
CA ASP A 127 -10.89 9.55 12.55
C ASP A 127 -11.45 9.41 11.13
N SER A 128 -10.57 9.43 10.13
CA SER A 128 -10.93 9.26 8.72
C SER A 128 -11.48 7.85 8.45
N ALA A 129 -10.79 6.81 8.92
CA ALA A 129 -11.25 5.43 8.77
C ALA A 129 -12.60 5.19 9.48
N ALA A 130 -12.80 5.78 10.66
CA ALA A 130 -14.03 5.66 11.42
C ALA A 130 -15.21 6.34 10.71
N GLU A 131 -15.00 7.55 10.18
CA GLU A 131 -16.03 8.30 9.45
C GLU A 131 -16.41 7.59 8.14
N ILE A 132 -15.44 7.14 7.35
CA ILE A 132 -15.69 6.43 6.09
C ILE A 132 -16.39 5.08 6.35
N ALA A 133 -15.96 4.34 7.39
CA ALA A 133 -16.64 3.10 7.77
C ALA A 133 -18.10 3.35 8.18
N LYS A 134 -18.37 4.41 8.95
CA LYS A 134 -19.72 4.81 9.34
C LYS A 134 -20.59 5.17 8.13
N GLN A 135 -20.04 5.91 7.16
CA GLN A 135 -20.72 6.26 5.91
C GLN A 135 -21.08 5.01 5.09
N ALA A 136 -20.18 4.02 5.04
CA ALA A 136 -20.45 2.70 4.47
C ALA A 136 -21.41 1.82 5.31
N GLY A 137 -21.92 2.33 6.44
CA GLY A 137 -22.80 1.62 7.36
C GLY A 137 -22.11 0.49 8.13
N ILE A 138 -20.79 0.54 8.31
CA ILE A 138 -19.99 -0.45 9.02
C ILE A 138 -19.69 0.05 10.44
N THR A 139 -20.01 -0.77 11.44
CA THR A 139 -19.58 -0.51 12.82
C THR A 139 -18.25 -1.20 13.06
N ARG A 140 -17.19 -0.43 13.34
CA ARG A 140 -15.84 -0.97 13.58
C ARG A 140 -15.81 -1.78 14.89
N HIS A 141 -15.27 -2.99 14.82
CA HIS A 141 -15.11 -3.88 15.98
C HIS A 141 -13.94 -3.52 16.90
N SER A 142 -12.75 -3.26 16.34
CA SER A 142 -11.53 -3.01 17.11
C SER A 142 -10.63 -1.95 16.47
N VAL A 143 -9.66 -1.45 17.24
CA VAL A 143 -8.67 -0.47 16.80
C VAL A 143 -7.29 -0.82 17.35
N GLU A 144 -6.27 -0.61 16.53
CA GLU A 144 -4.87 -0.72 16.91
C GLU A 144 -4.20 0.64 16.75
N TYR A 145 -3.36 1.01 17.72
CA TYR A 145 -2.57 2.25 17.69
C TYR A 145 -1.08 1.92 17.59
N SER A 146 -0.38 2.65 16.74
CA SER A 146 1.08 2.73 16.81
C SER A 146 1.46 3.97 17.60
N LEU A 147 2.29 3.79 18.62
CA LEU A 147 2.79 4.87 19.45
C LEU A 147 3.90 5.70 18.75
N GLY A 148 4.34 5.28 17.56
CA GLY A 148 5.39 5.94 16.80
C GLY A 148 6.81 5.57 17.24
N PHE A 149 7.76 6.44 16.92
CA PHE A 149 9.18 6.24 17.22
C PHE A 149 9.56 6.84 18.58
N PHE A 150 10.36 6.13 19.36
CA PHE A 150 10.90 6.57 20.66
C PHE A 150 12.42 6.38 20.69
N GLY A 151 13.10 7.18 21.52
CA GLY A 151 14.55 7.07 21.75
C GLY A 151 15.36 8.16 21.04
N ALA A 152 16.51 7.79 20.47
CA ALA A 152 17.42 8.73 19.78
C ALA A 152 16.87 9.12 18.40
N LEU A 153 15.84 9.98 18.40
CA LEU A 153 15.14 10.43 17.18
C LEU A 153 16.04 11.21 16.22
N ASP A 154 17.13 11.79 16.73
CA ASP A 154 18.17 12.47 15.97
C ASP A 154 18.97 11.53 15.05
N LYS A 155 18.97 10.23 15.35
CA LYS A 155 19.62 9.20 14.52
C LYS A 155 18.73 8.65 13.42
N LEU A 156 17.45 9.05 13.39
CA LEU A 156 16.55 8.63 12.32
C LEU A 156 16.95 9.29 10.99
N PRO A 157 16.69 8.64 9.85
CA PRO A 157 16.79 9.30 8.55
C PRO A 157 15.95 10.57 8.50
N ASP A 158 16.27 11.45 7.55
CA ASP A 158 15.47 12.64 7.31
C ASP A 158 13.99 12.28 7.03
N ARG A 159 13.10 13.25 7.28
CA ARG A 159 11.65 13.02 7.25
C ARG A 159 11.15 12.48 5.91
N ALA A 160 11.74 12.91 4.78
CA ALA A 160 11.31 12.45 3.47
C ALA A 160 11.74 10.99 3.24
N THR A 161 13.01 10.68 3.53
CA THR A 161 13.54 9.31 3.47
C THR A 161 12.74 8.36 4.35
N LEU A 162 12.44 8.76 5.59
CA LEU A 162 11.66 7.95 6.53
C LEU A 162 10.21 7.76 6.06
N SER A 163 9.56 8.80 5.54
CA SER A 163 8.19 8.73 5.00
C SER A 163 8.08 7.76 3.83
N LEU A 164 9.05 7.74 2.92
CA LEU A 164 9.10 6.81 1.78
C LEU A 164 9.39 5.37 2.21
N ALA A 165 10.41 5.16 3.03
CA ALA A 165 10.84 3.82 3.44
C ALA A 165 9.79 3.07 4.28
N THR A 166 9.05 3.80 5.14
CA THR A 166 8.06 3.20 6.04
C THR A 166 6.75 2.79 5.35
N MET A 167 6.47 3.23 4.12
CA MET A 167 5.23 2.85 3.40
C MET A 167 5.12 1.33 3.19
N CYS A 168 6.22 0.62 3.01
CA CYS A 168 6.17 -0.84 2.85
C CYS A 168 5.73 -1.56 4.15
N GLY A 169 5.91 -0.96 5.32
CA GLY A 169 5.67 -1.57 6.63
C GLY A 169 6.63 -2.72 7.02
N HIS A 170 7.12 -3.49 6.05
CA HIS A 170 8.04 -4.62 6.25
C HIS A 170 9.52 -4.24 6.19
N GLY A 171 9.85 -2.96 5.96
CA GLY A 171 11.24 -2.51 5.81
C GLY A 171 11.93 -2.94 4.51
N MET A 172 11.18 -3.40 3.50
CA MET A 172 11.76 -3.83 2.21
C MET A 172 12.24 -2.67 1.33
N ILE A 173 11.84 -1.44 1.65
CA ILE A 173 12.36 -0.22 1.01
C ILE A 173 13.45 0.32 1.92
N SER A 174 14.71 0.14 1.51
CA SER A 174 15.84 0.63 2.31
C SER A 174 15.91 2.16 2.29
N PHE A 175 16.42 2.74 3.38
CA PHE A 175 16.63 4.19 3.47
C PHE A 175 17.56 4.70 2.36
N SER A 176 18.59 3.92 2.01
CA SER A 176 19.51 4.26 0.91
C SER A 176 18.81 4.27 -0.45
N LEU A 177 17.85 3.37 -0.69
CA LEU A 177 17.05 3.39 -1.92
C LEU A 177 16.14 4.62 -1.95
N ALA A 178 15.42 4.91 -0.87
CA ALA A 178 14.54 6.08 -0.77
C ALA A 178 15.33 7.39 -1.02
N LYS A 179 16.49 7.55 -0.37
CA LYS A 179 17.36 8.71 -0.58
C LYS A 179 17.84 8.82 -2.03
N LYS A 180 18.26 7.71 -2.62
CA LYS A 180 18.67 7.68 -4.04
C LYS A 180 17.54 8.09 -4.98
N MET A 181 16.30 7.69 -4.70
CA MET A 181 15.14 8.09 -5.49
C MET A 181 14.85 9.59 -5.37
N ILE A 182 14.97 10.16 -4.17
CA ILE A 182 14.89 11.61 -3.95
C ILE A 182 15.97 12.34 -4.78
N ASP A 183 17.22 11.90 -4.69
CA ASP A 183 18.35 12.51 -5.41
C ASP A 183 18.16 12.43 -6.93
N TRP A 184 17.67 11.31 -7.45
CA TRP A 184 17.41 11.14 -8.87
C TRP A 184 16.29 12.04 -9.39
N VAL A 185 15.24 12.26 -8.60
CA VAL A 185 14.17 13.21 -8.97
C VAL A 185 14.69 14.64 -8.93
N LYS A 186 15.46 15.03 -7.89
CA LYS A 186 16.10 16.36 -7.80
C LYS A 186 17.05 16.66 -8.95
N GLN A 187 17.75 15.64 -9.44
CA GLN A 187 18.70 15.74 -10.55
C GLN A 187 18.03 15.57 -11.93
N SER A 188 16.69 15.52 -11.98
CA SER A 188 15.92 15.28 -13.20
C SER A 188 16.33 14.00 -13.95
N ARG A 189 16.89 13.02 -13.23
CA ARG A 189 17.25 11.70 -13.80
C ARG A 189 16.05 10.79 -13.93
N ARG A 190 15.01 11.00 -13.12
CA ARG A 190 13.73 10.27 -13.15
C ARG A 190 12.60 11.21 -12.79
N THR A 191 11.40 10.94 -13.27
CA THR A 191 10.20 11.62 -12.78
C THR A 191 9.77 11.07 -11.42
N PRO A 192 8.97 11.81 -10.62
CA PRO A 192 8.38 11.30 -9.38
C PRO A 192 7.63 9.97 -9.58
N GLU A 193 6.90 9.82 -10.69
CA GLU A 193 6.13 8.62 -11.04
C GLU A 193 7.03 7.42 -11.28
N GLU A 194 8.12 7.59 -12.03
CA GLU A 194 9.10 6.53 -12.29
C GLU A 194 9.78 6.07 -10.99
N ALA A 195 10.23 7.02 -10.18
CA ALA A 195 10.88 6.74 -8.90
C ALA A 195 9.92 6.07 -7.90
N SER A 196 8.65 6.51 -7.85
CA SER A 196 7.59 5.91 -7.05
C SER A 196 7.32 4.46 -7.47
N ALA A 197 7.17 4.22 -8.78
CA ALA A 197 6.99 2.87 -9.33
C ALA A 197 8.21 1.96 -9.05
N TYR A 198 9.42 2.51 -8.99
CA TYR A 198 10.61 1.73 -8.64
C TYR A 198 10.60 1.29 -7.18
N MET A 199 10.23 2.17 -6.25
CA MET A 199 10.11 1.80 -4.84
C MET A 199 8.97 0.80 -4.60
N ALA A 200 7.83 0.98 -5.28
CA ALA A 200 6.69 0.08 -5.18
C ALA A 200 7.04 -1.38 -5.52
N ARG A 201 8.01 -1.61 -6.43
CA ARG A 201 8.51 -2.95 -6.79
C ARG A 201 9.14 -3.70 -5.62
N PHE A 202 9.74 -2.98 -4.67
CA PHE A 202 10.35 -3.60 -3.49
C PHE A 202 9.32 -3.87 -2.38
N CYS A 203 8.14 -3.25 -2.45
CA CYS A 203 7.01 -3.63 -1.62
C CYS A 203 6.32 -4.86 -2.22
N SER A 204 6.85 -6.04 -1.91
CA SER A 204 6.38 -7.31 -2.49
C SER A 204 4.87 -7.51 -2.28
N CYS A 205 4.32 -7.22 -1.09
CA CYS A 205 2.91 -7.42 -0.78
C CYS A 205 1.94 -6.40 -1.40
N GLY A 206 2.43 -5.39 -2.14
CA GLY A 206 1.56 -4.50 -2.93
C GLY A 206 0.81 -3.42 -2.14
N ILE A 207 1.31 -3.02 -0.97
CA ILE A 207 0.63 -2.02 -0.12
C ILE A 207 1.17 -0.60 -0.29
N PHE A 208 2.24 -0.42 -1.07
CA PHE A 208 2.90 0.87 -1.22
C PHE A 208 1.95 1.87 -1.91
N ASN A 209 1.80 3.06 -1.31
CA ASN A 209 0.95 4.12 -1.84
C ASN A 209 1.76 4.98 -2.83
N THR A 210 1.53 4.74 -4.12
CA THR A 210 2.27 5.43 -5.18
C THR A 210 1.92 6.90 -5.31
N THR A 211 0.67 7.28 -5.06
CA THR A 211 0.22 8.69 -5.11
C THR A 211 0.94 9.52 -4.05
N ARG A 212 0.92 9.05 -2.80
CA ARG A 212 1.62 9.68 -1.68
C ARG A 212 3.12 9.77 -1.94
N SER A 213 3.72 8.71 -2.46
CA SER A 213 5.15 8.67 -2.81
C SER A 213 5.50 9.68 -3.91
N CYS A 214 4.70 9.77 -4.98
CA CYS A 214 4.89 10.78 -6.03
C CYS A 214 4.83 12.20 -5.47
N ARG A 215 3.83 12.50 -4.63
CA ARG A 215 3.71 13.82 -3.99
C ARG A 215 4.94 14.17 -3.17
N LEU A 216 5.41 13.24 -2.31
CA LEU A 216 6.59 13.46 -1.47
C LEU A 216 7.86 13.68 -2.32
N LEU A 217 8.05 12.89 -3.38
CA LEU A 217 9.18 13.04 -4.30
C LEU A 217 9.13 14.41 -5.02
N ASN A 218 7.95 14.84 -5.45
CA ASN A 218 7.76 16.13 -6.10
C ASN A 218 8.06 17.30 -5.15
N GLU A 219 7.55 17.24 -3.91
CA GLU A 219 7.86 18.22 -2.87
C GLU A 219 9.36 18.31 -2.58
N CYS A 220 10.07 17.18 -2.57
CA CYS A 220 11.51 17.14 -2.40
C CYS A 220 12.25 17.79 -3.57
N SER A 221 11.74 17.66 -4.80
CA SER A 221 12.37 18.21 -6.01
C SER A 221 12.46 19.73 -5.98
N HIS A 222 11.49 20.41 -5.35
CA HIS A 222 11.40 21.86 -5.26
C HIS A 222 12.10 22.46 -4.04
N ARG A 223 12.56 21.63 -3.09
CA ARG A 223 13.32 22.09 -1.93
C ARG A 223 14.81 22.10 -2.26
N THR A 224 15.36 23.29 -2.49
CA THR A 224 16.81 23.53 -2.38
C THR A 224 17.23 23.20 -0.95
N GLY A 225 18.21 22.30 -0.82
CA GLY A 225 18.69 21.79 0.47
C GLY A 225 19.30 22.87 1.35
#